data_AF-A0A918ZZP3-F1
#
_entry.id   AF-A0A918ZZP3-F1
#
_cell.length_a   1.000
_cell.length_b   1.000
_cell.length_c   1.000
_cell.angle_alpha   90.00
_cell.angle_beta   90.00
_cell.angle_gamma   90.00
#
_symmetry.space_group_name_H-M   'P 1'
#
loop_
_entity.id
_entity.type
_entity.pdbx_description
1 polymer ?
#
loop_
_entity_poly.entity_id
_entity_poly.type
_entity_poly.pdbx_seq_one_letter_code
_entity_poly.pdbx_strand_id
1 'polypeptide(L)'
;MSLAEDLHQAVASVMSAHGFGLVSRLVFAVEVVAEGTGELGLLRGSTPATMPVWDELGLHRYAVTDIEAVITATRLAGEEEGE
;
A
#
# COMPACT_ATOMS: atom_id res chain seq x y z
N MET A 1 -16.90 -2.36 15.13
CA MET A 1 -16.22 -1.85 13.93
C MET A 1 -14.83 -2.45 13.93
N SER A 2 -14.41 -3.05 12.83
CA SER A 2 -13.10 -3.72 12.75
C SER A 2 -12.00 -2.71 12.40
N LEU A 3 -10.77 -2.96 12.84
CA LEU A 3 -9.60 -2.13 12.50
C LEU A 3 -9.45 -1.90 10.98
N ALA A 4 -9.81 -2.90 10.17
CA ALA A 4 -9.78 -2.79 8.72
C ALA A 4 -10.82 -1.79 8.16
N GLU A 5 -12.00 -1.69 8.78
CA GLU A 5 -13.02 -0.70 8.42
C GLU A 5 -12.59 0.70 8.83
N ASP A 6 -12.05 0.85 10.05
CA ASP A 6 -11.55 2.14 10.55
C ASP A 6 -10.41 2.68 9.68
N LEU A 7 -9.49 1.80 9.29
CA LEU A 7 -8.37 2.15 8.42
C LEU A 7 -8.85 2.55 7.02
N HIS A 8 -9.78 1.80 6.41
CA HIS A 8 -10.36 2.18 5.13
C HIS A 8 -11.07 3.54 5.22
N GLN A 9 -11.81 3.80 6.30
CA GLN A 9 -12.51 5.07 6.48
C GLN A 9 -11.53 6.24 6.67
N ALA A 10 -10.46 6.05 7.45
CA ALA A 10 -9.41 7.05 7.62
C ALA A 10 -8.71 7.38 6.30
N VAL A 11 -8.33 6.35 5.54
CA VAL A 11 -7.71 6.50 4.21
C VAL A 11 -8.66 7.20 3.24
N ALA A 12 -9.92 6.80 3.20
CA ALA A 12 -10.93 7.44 2.36
C ALA A 12 -11.13 8.92 2.72
N SER A 13 -11.12 9.25 4.02
CA SER A 13 -11.20 10.64 4.50
C SER A 13 -9.99 11.46 4.03
N VAL A 14 -8.77 10.91 4.11
CA VAL A 14 -7.56 11.59 3.61
C VAL A 14 -7.65 11.81 2.10
N MET A 15 -8.04 10.79 1.34
CA MET A 15 -8.22 10.91 -0.10
C MET A 15 -9.28 11.94 -0.47
N SER A 16 -10.40 11.99 0.28
CA SER A 16 -11.45 12.98 0.05
C SER A 16 -10.99 14.40 0.40
N ALA A 17 -10.20 14.59 1.47
CA ALA A 17 -9.68 15.89 1.87
C ALA A 17 -8.66 16.47 0.87
N HIS A 18 -7.92 15.60 0.18
CA HIS A 18 -6.93 15.97 -0.83
C HIS A 18 -7.43 15.73 -2.28
N GLY A 19 -8.72 15.42 -2.41
CA GLY A 19 -9.35 14.87 -3.61
C GLY A 19 -9.65 15.90 -4.69
N PHE A 20 -8.63 16.58 -5.22
CA PHE A 20 -8.62 17.24 -6.54
C PHE A 20 -7.20 17.44 -7.13
N GLY A 21 -6.17 16.69 -6.70
CA GLY A 21 -4.86 16.84 -7.36
C GLY A 21 -3.72 15.89 -7.04
N LEU A 22 -3.72 15.18 -5.91
CA LEU A 22 -2.49 14.47 -5.46
C LEU A 22 -2.60 12.94 -5.40
N VAL A 23 -3.74 12.37 -4.96
CA VAL A 23 -3.87 10.91 -4.79
C VAL A 23 -5.26 10.45 -5.24
N SER A 24 -5.32 9.75 -6.38
CA SER A 24 -6.56 9.21 -6.95
C SER A 24 -6.79 7.73 -6.64
N ARG A 25 -5.72 6.98 -6.37
CA ARG A 25 -5.70 5.54 -6.11
C ARG A 25 -4.57 5.24 -5.12
N LEU A 26 -4.78 4.27 -4.24
CA LEU A 26 -3.76 3.83 -3.28
C LEU A 26 -3.91 2.33 -3.01
N VAL A 27 -2.76 1.66 -2.87
CA VAL A 27 -2.63 0.32 -2.30
C VAL A 27 -1.80 0.44 -1.04
N PHE A 28 -2.18 -0.26 0.02
CA PHE A 28 -1.46 -0.24 1.28
C PHE A 28 -1.31 -1.65 1.87
N ALA A 29 -0.20 -1.83 2.59
CA ALA A 29 0.05 -2.96 3.48
C ALA A 29 0.54 -2.38 4.81
N VAL A 30 -0.08 -2.79 5.91
CA VAL A 30 0.16 -2.26 7.24
C VAL A 30 0.40 -3.43 8.18
N GLU A 31 1.58 -3.46 8.78
CA GLU A 31 1.85 -4.36 9.91
C GLU A 31 1.14 -3.81 11.14
N VAL A 32 0.41 -4.70 11.83
CA VAL A 32 -0.37 -4.37 13.02
C VAL A 32 0.17 -5.20 14.16
N VAL A 33 0.41 -4.56 15.30
CA VAL A 33 0.79 -5.26 16.53
C VAL A 33 -0.47 -5.41 17.38
N ALA A 34 -0.84 -6.64 17.70
CA ALA A 34 -1.99 -6.93 18.54
C ALA A 34 -1.73 -6.47 19.99
N GLU A 35 -2.61 -5.64 20.52
CA GLU A 35 -2.52 -5.16 21.89
C GLU A 35 -2.71 -6.33 22.86
N GLY A 36 -1.78 -6.48 23.81
CA GLY A 36 -1.82 -7.51 24.85
C GLY A 36 -1.11 -8.83 24.50
N THR A 37 -1.04 -9.23 23.23
CA THR A 37 -0.28 -10.43 22.81
C THR A 37 1.05 -10.09 22.16
N GLY A 38 1.18 -8.88 21.57
CA GLY A 38 2.35 -8.49 20.80
C GLY A 38 2.49 -9.25 19.47
N GLU A 39 1.47 -10.01 19.08
CA GLU A 39 1.47 -10.74 17.82
C GLU A 39 1.44 -9.79 16.63
N LEU A 40 2.22 -10.12 15.60
CA LEU A 40 2.25 -9.39 14.35
C LEU A 40 1.15 -9.90 13.42
N GLY A 41 0.31 -8.97 12.98
CA GLY A 41 -0.69 -9.17 11.93
C GLY A 41 -0.38 -8.31 10.71
N LEU A 42 -0.94 -8.68 9.56
CA LEU A 42 -0.81 -7.90 8.34
C LEU A 42 -2.21 -7.53 7.83
N LEU A 43 -2.46 -6.23 7.70
CA LEU A 43 -3.62 -5.68 7.00
C LEU A 43 -3.18 -5.18 5.63
N ARG A 44 -4.03 -5.40 4.62
CA ARG A 44 -3.80 -4.91 3.26
C ARG A 44 -5.11 -4.51 2.62
N GLY A 45 -5.04 -3.55 1.70
CA GLY A 45 -6.21 -3.05 0.99
C GLY A 45 -5.88 -2.12 -0.16
N SER A 46 -6.94 -1.67 -0.83
CA SER A 46 -6.89 -0.75 -1.96
C SER A 46 -8.02 0.28 -1.83
N THR A 47 -7.86 1.43 -2.48
CA THR A 47 -8.87 2.50 -2.46
C THR A 47 -8.94 3.24 -3.81
N PRO A 48 -10.14 3.65 -4.26
CA PRO A 48 -11.44 3.52 -3.58
C PRO A 48 -11.94 2.07 -3.49
N ALA A 49 -12.58 1.71 -2.38
CA ALA A 49 -13.11 0.36 -2.13
C ALA A 49 -14.18 -0.07 -3.16
N THR A 50 -14.70 0.86 -3.96
CA THR A 50 -15.65 0.61 -5.05
C THR A 50 -14.98 0.30 -6.39
N MET A 51 -13.65 0.18 -6.41
CA MET A 51 -12.91 -0.13 -7.63
C MET A 51 -13.32 -1.51 -8.17
N PRO A 52 -13.48 -1.68 -9.50
CA PRO A 52 -13.72 -3.00 -10.06
C PRO A 52 -12.53 -3.94 -9.79
N VAL A 53 -12.81 -5.20 -9.49
CA VAL A 53 -11.80 -6.21 -9.10
C VAL A 53 -10.63 -6.33 -10.08
N TRP A 54 -10.87 -6.15 -11.39
CA TRP A 54 -9.80 -6.18 -12.40
C TRP A 54 -8.87 -4.97 -12.35
N ASP A 55 -9.39 -3.79 -12.01
CA ASP A 55 -8.61 -2.55 -11.86
C ASP A 55 -7.80 -2.62 -10.55
N GLU A 56 -8.40 -3.18 -9.49
CA GLU A 56 -7.70 -3.49 -8.24
C GLU A 56 -6.53 -4.46 -8.47
N LEU A 57 -6.76 -5.57 -9.18
CA LEU A 57 -5.69 -6.53 -9.53
C LEU A 57 -4.55 -5.85 -10.31
N GLY A 58 -4.90 -5.01 -11.29
CA GLY A 58 -3.92 -4.25 -12.08
C GLY A 58 -3.08 -3.32 -11.21
N LEU A 59 -3.72 -2.61 -10.28
CA LEU A 59 -3.07 -1.70 -9.35
C LEU A 59 -2.12 -2.41 -8.39
N HIS A 60 -2.52 -3.56 -7.84
CA HIS A 60 -1.65 -4.38 -7.01
C HIS A 60 -0.44 -4.91 -7.79
N ARG A 61 -0.65 -5.37 -9.02
CA ARG A 61 0.46 -5.86 -9.87
C ARG A 61 1.45 -4.75 -10.18
N TYR A 62 0.95 -3.55 -10.50
CA TYR A 62 1.79 -2.38 -10.71
C TYR A 62 2.64 -2.07 -9.46
N ALA A 63 2.03 -2.03 -8.27
CA ALA A 63 2.73 -1.74 -7.02
C ALA A 63 3.86 -2.74 -6.72
N VAL A 64 3.63 -4.03 -6.98
CA VAL A 64 4.67 -5.06 -6.83
C VAL A 64 5.82 -4.81 -7.81
N THR A 65 5.52 -4.60 -9.09
CA THR A 65 6.54 -4.37 -10.12
C THR A 65 7.37 -3.12 -9.84
N ASP A 66 6.76 -2.04 -9.35
CA ASP A 66 7.47 -0.81 -8.97
C ASP A 66 8.48 -1.06 -7.84
N ILE A 67 8.06 -1.77 -6.79
CA ILE A 67 8.95 -2.17 -5.68
C ILE A 67 10.10 -3.05 -6.18
N GLU A 68 9.80 -4.05 -7.01
CA GLU A 68 10.80 -4.94 -7.59
C GLU A 68 11.83 -4.18 -8.43
N ALA A 69 11.37 -3.18 -9.21
CA ALA A 69 12.24 -2.32 -10.00
C ALA A 69 13.17 -1.47 -9.12
N VAL A 70 12.65 -0.87 -8.05
CA VAL A 70 13.44 -0.08 -7.09
C VAL A 70 14.50 -0.95 -6.39
N ILE A 71 14.13 -2.15 -5.95
CA ILE A 71 15.07 -3.10 -5.34
C ILE A 71 16.18 -3.46 -6.34
N THR A 72 15.81 -3.74 -7.58
CA THR A 72 16.75 -4.11 -8.64
C THR A 72 17.73 -2.97 -8.92
N ALA A 73 17.23 -1.74 -9.10
CA ALA A 73 18.07 -0.57 -9.32
C ALA A 73 19.03 -0.31 -8.14
N THR A 74 18.54 -0.49 -6.91
CA THR A 74 19.36 -0.31 -5.69
C THR A 74 20.48 -1.35 -5.58
N ARG A 75 20.22 -2.60 -5.99
CA ARG A 75 21.25 -3.65 -6.02
C ARG A 75 22.34 -3.36 -7.05
N LEU A 76 21.96 -2.96 -8.26
CA LEU A 76 22.92 -2.62 -9.32
C LEU A 76 23.82 -1.44 -8.92
N ALA A 77 23.23 -0.39 -8.32
CA ALA A 77 24.01 0.75 -7.83
C ALA A 77 25.00 0.35 -6.71
N GLY A 78 24.62 -0.59 -5.84
CA GLY A 78 25.50 -1.11 -4.79
C GLY A 78 26.60 -2.04 -5.30
N GLU A 79 26.42 -2.67 -6.47
CA GLU A 79 27.46 -3.45 -7.15
C GLU A 79 28.49 -2.53 -7.83
N GLU A 80 28.05 -1.40 -8.40
CA GLU A 80 28.93 -0.39 -9.01
C GLU A 80 29.81 0.37 -8.01
N GLU A 81 29.38 0.55 -6.75
CA GLU A 81 30.19 1.18 -5.69
C GLU A 81 31.22 0.21 -5.05
N GLY A 82 31.12 -1.09 -5.34
CA GLY A 82 31.98 -2.14 -4.79
C GLY A 82 33.14 -2.59 -5.69
N GLU A 83 33.25 -2.07 -6.92
CA GLU A 83 34.36 -2.25 -7.87
C GLU A 83 35.30 -1.03 -7.92
#